data_AF-A0A833W3Q6-F1
#
_entry.id   AF-A0A833W3Q6-F1
#
_cell.length_a   1.000
_cell.length_b   1.000
_cell.length_c   1.000
_cell.angle_alpha   90.00
_cell.angle_beta   90.00
_cell.angle_gamma   90.00
#
_symmetry.space_group_name_H-M   'P 1'
#
loop_
_entity.id
_entity.type
_entity.pdbx_description
1 polymer ?
#
loop_
_entity_poly.entity_id
_entity_poly.type
_entity_poly.pdbx_seq_one_letter_code
_entity_poly.pdbx_strand_id
1 'polypeptide(L)'
;MKFAGIIASMGLLGVATAGSGVVVVQSPTQQSTPEVTPVATPAATIPSSSSAPGAGNSSFARFFDQERFHEMFPDAVELYNFDGLVNAASKYTEFANTGNDTNDKRELAAFLAQTAHESDNFKAAEEYARNTYTVWQYCDNTTYPCAPGRRYHGRGPIQLSWNYNYYNAGKALGIDLLNNPDIVANDTAVTIN
;
A
#
# COMPACT_ATOMS: atom_id res chain seq x y z
N MET A 1 20.18 1.24 20.93
CA MET A 1 20.62 1.86 19.65
C MET A 1 19.38 2.47 19.02
N LYS A 2 19.39 3.78 18.76
CA LYS A 2 18.20 4.58 18.41
C LYS A 2 17.81 4.37 16.94
N PHE A 3 16.54 4.09 16.68
CA PHE A 3 15.94 4.14 15.35
C PHE A 3 15.73 5.60 14.93
N ALA A 4 16.19 5.97 13.75
CA ALA A 4 15.85 7.23 13.08
C ALA A 4 15.33 6.89 11.69
N GLY A 5 14.01 7.04 11.49
CA GLY A 5 13.37 6.98 10.19
C GLY A 5 13.65 8.25 9.40
N ILE A 6 14.00 8.08 8.12
CA ILE A 6 14.17 9.17 7.16
C ILE A 6 12.86 9.30 6.39
N ILE A 7 12.21 10.44 6.54
CA ILE A 7 11.03 10.87 5.80
C ILE A 7 11.49 11.34 4.41
N ALA A 8 10.89 10.78 3.35
CA ALA A 8 11.08 11.24 1.98
C ALA A 8 10.35 12.57 1.76
N SER A 9 11.08 13.52 1.15
CA SER A 9 10.72 14.92 0.93
C SER A 9 9.69 15.10 -0.19
N MET A 10 8.59 15.78 0.09
CA MET A 10 7.65 16.33 -0.90
C MET A 10 8.17 17.67 -1.44
N GLY A 11 8.21 17.81 -2.76
CA GLY A 11 8.67 19.01 -3.47
C GLY A 11 7.80 20.24 -3.27
N LEU A 12 8.49 21.37 -3.10
CA LEU A 12 8.03 22.75 -2.93
C LEU A 12 7.32 23.30 -4.19
N LEU A 13 6.17 23.98 -4.03
CA LEU A 13 5.64 24.92 -5.03
C LEU A 13 5.49 26.33 -4.42
N GLY A 14 6.24 27.27 -5.00
CA GLY A 14 6.01 28.72 -5.17
C GLY A 14 5.29 29.54 -4.10
N VAL A 15 6.05 30.43 -3.45
CA VAL A 15 5.59 31.54 -2.60
C VAL A 15 5.09 32.72 -3.46
N ALA A 16 3.90 33.25 -3.17
CA ALA A 16 3.46 34.58 -3.58
C ALA A 16 3.44 35.51 -2.36
N THR A 17 4.10 36.66 -2.48
CA THR A 17 4.33 37.66 -1.44
C THR A 17 3.10 38.55 -1.19
N ALA A 18 2.78 38.84 0.07
CA ALA A 18 1.92 39.97 0.43
C ALA A 18 2.34 40.63 1.77
N GLY A 19 2.69 41.91 1.66
CA GLY A 19 2.48 43.03 2.58
C GLY A 19 2.49 42.83 4.10
N SER A 20 3.45 43.49 4.76
CA SER A 20 3.52 43.74 6.19
C SER A 20 2.27 44.43 6.76
N GLY A 21 1.68 43.82 7.78
CA GLY A 21 0.69 44.44 8.66
C GLY A 21 0.72 43.73 10.01
N VAL A 22 1.23 44.40 11.04
CA VAL A 22 1.28 43.92 12.42
C VAL A 22 -0.14 43.86 12.97
N VAL A 23 -0.62 42.67 13.34
CA VAL A 23 -1.85 42.50 14.11
C VAL A 23 -1.51 41.76 15.41
N VAL A 24 -1.74 42.45 16.51
CA VAL A 24 -1.61 41.95 17.88
C VAL A 24 -2.61 40.82 18.10
N VAL A 25 -2.14 39.61 18.39
CA VAL A 25 -2.98 38.46 18.72
C VAL A 25 -3.38 38.56 20.19
N GLN A 26 -4.66 38.86 20.46
CA GLN A 26 -5.29 38.62 21.75
C GLN A 26 -5.81 37.18 21.81
N SER A 27 -5.56 36.49 22.93
CA SER A 27 -6.09 35.15 23.22
C SER A 27 -7.61 35.18 23.39
N PRO A 28 -8.38 34.29 22.72
CA PRO A 28 -9.81 34.18 23.00
C PRO A 28 -10.09 33.29 24.22
N THR A 29 -10.91 33.84 25.10
CA THR A 29 -11.55 33.25 26.28
C THR A 29 -12.41 32.01 25.91
N GLN A 30 -12.43 31.02 26.81
CA GLN A 30 -13.22 29.80 26.67
C GLN A 30 -14.72 30.09 26.58
N GLN A 31 -15.36 29.58 25.53
CA GLN A 31 -16.81 29.56 25.34
C GLN A 31 -17.33 28.15 25.65
N SER A 32 -18.23 28.05 26.62
CA SER A 32 -18.89 26.80 27.03
C SER A 32 -19.88 26.34 25.96
N THR A 33 -19.68 25.14 25.43
CA THR A 33 -20.63 24.43 24.57
C THR A 33 -21.68 23.70 25.42
N PRO A 34 -22.96 23.67 25.02
CA PRO A 34 -23.99 22.89 25.71
C PRO A 34 -23.79 21.39 25.49
N GLU A 35 -23.93 20.64 26.58
CA GLU A 35 -23.90 19.18 26.63
C GLU A 35 -25.14 18.61 25.93
N VAL A 36 -24.93 17.88 24.82
CA VAL A 36 -25.99 17.10 24.17
C VAL A 36 -25.83 15.65 24.60
N THR A 37 -26.73 15.18 25.45
CA THR A 37 -26.89 13.77 25.79
C THR A 37 -27.37 12.99 24.57
N PRO A 38 -26.66 11.94 24.09
CA PRO A 38 -27.22 11.07 23.06
C PRO A 38 -28.18 10.06 23.70
N VAL A 39 -29.44 10.11 23.26
CA VAL A 39 -30.49 9.13 23.57
C VAL A 39 -30.14 7.79 22.92
N ALA A 40 -30.12 6.72 23.71
CA ALA A 40 -29.90 5.35 23.24
C ALA A 40 -31.05 4.89 22.33
N THR A 41 -30.71 4.47 21.11
CA THR A 41 -31.62 3.77 20.19
C THR A 41 -31.36 2.26 20.30
N PRO A 42 -32.38 1.37 20.29
CA PRO A 42 -32.16 -0.06 20.47
C PRO A 42 -31.43 -0.66 19.26
N ALA A 43 -30.41 -1.47 19.53
CA ALA A 43 -29.66 -2.22 18.53
C ALA A 43 -30.59 -3.22 17.80
N ALA A 44 -30.65 -3.11 16.48
CA ALA A 44 -31.22 -4.15 15.64
C ALA A 44 -30.29 -5.37 15.62
N THR A 45 -30.79 -6.51 16.10
CA THR A 45 -30.12 -7.80 16.06
C THR A 45 -29.95 -8.25 14.61
N ILE A 46 -28.74 -8.19 14.08
CA ILE A 46 -28.37 -8.89 12.85
C ILE A 46 -28.06 -10.34 13.23
N PRO A 47 -28.66 -11.35 12.58
CA PRO A 47 -28.33 -12.75 12.88
C PRO A 47 -26.88 -13.01 12.49
N SER A 48 -26.08 -13.36 13.51
CA SER A 48 -24.71 -13.84 13.36
C SER A 48 -24.76 -15.23 12.72
N SER A 49 -24.49 -15.30 11.42
CA SER A 49 -24.16 -16.56 10.75
C SER A 49 -22.78 -17.00 11.22
N SER A 50 -22.77 -17.78 12.29
CA SER A 50 -21.60 -18.50 12.77
C SER A 50 -21.30 -19.65 11.82
N SER A 51 -20.45 -19.41 10.83
CA SER A 51 -19.69 -20.49 10.21
C SER A 51 -18.48 -20.78 11.10
N ALA A 52 -18.45 -22.01 11.62
CA ALA A 52 -17.37 -22.58 12.43
C ALA A 52 -15.96 -22.33 11.82
N PRO A 53 -14.88 -22.35 12.63
CA PRO A 53 -13.53 -22.18 12.13
C PRO A 53 -13.13 -23.43 11.34
N GLY A 54 -13.33 -23.36 10.03
CA GLY A 54 -12.68 -24.24 9.07
C GLY A 54 -11.18 -23.95 9.08
N ALA A 55 -10.37 -24.99 9.18
CA ALA A 55 -8.93 -24.91 9.05
C ALA A 55 -8.53 -24.15 7.77
N GLY A 56 -7.64 -23.15 7.91
CA GLY A 56 -6.78 -22.72 6.79
C GLY A 56 -7.08 -21.39 6.08
N ASN A 57 -7.94 -20.51 6.60
CA ASN A 57 -8.15 -19.20 5.95
C ASN A 57 -7.04 -18.22 6.36
N SER A 58 -6.29 -17.69 5.39
CA SER A 58 -5.30 -16.62 5.61
C SER A 58 -5.95 -15.38 6.24
N SER A 59 -5.15 -14.52 6.87
CA SER A 59 -5.63 -13.23 7.40
C SER A 59 -6.30 -12.37 6.32
N PHE A 60 -5.84 -12.49 5.08
CA PHE A 60 -6.40 -11.83 3.90
C PHE A 60 -7.82 -12.31 3.57
N ALA A 61 -8.05 -13.63 3.57
CA ALA A 61 -9.32 -14.24 3.17
C ALA A 61 -10.43 -14.17 4.24
N ARG A 62 -10.13 -13.64 5.42
CA ARG A 62 -11.07 -13.60 6.55
C ARG A 62 -12.20 -12.57 6.35
N PHE A 63 -11.90 -11.45 5.69
CA PHE A 63 -12.82 -10.30 5.55
C PHE A 63 -13.09 -9.91 4.09
N PHE A 64 -12.39 -10.54 3.16
CA PHE A 64 -12.39 -10.21 1.75
C PHE A 64 -12.13 -11.50 0.98
N ASP A 65 -12.97 -11.78 -0.02
CA ASP A 65 -12.93 -13.04 -0.78
C ASP A 65 -12.72 -12.77 -2.27
N GLN A 66 -12.58 -13.85 -3.03
CA GLN A 66 -12.36 -13.79 -4.48
C GLN A 66 -13.54 -13.13 -5.22
N GLU A 67 -14.78 -13.39 -4.79
CA GLU A 67 -15.96 -12.79 -5.42
C GLU A 67 -15.92 -11.27 -5.26
N ARG A 68 -15.62 -10.80 -4.05
CA ARG A 68 -15.47 -9.37 -3.77
C ARG A 68 -14.29 -8.75 -4.50
N PHE A 69 -13.17 -9.47 -4.65
CA PHE A 69 -12.03 -9.01 -5.45
C PHE A 69 -12.42 -8.79 -6.91
N HIS A 70 -13.10 -9.76 -7.54
CA HIS A 70 -13.57 -9.62 -8.92
C HIS A 70 -14.65 -8.54 -9.08
N GLU A 71 -15.54 -8.38 -8.10
CA GLU A 71 -16.56 -7.32 -8.13
C GLU A 71 -15.91 -5.92 -8.05
N MET A 72 -14.89 -5.75 -7.20
CA MET A 72 -14.22 -4.47 -7.00
C MET A 72 -13.20 -4.13 -8.10
N PHE A 73 -12.53 -5.15 -8.65
CA PHE A 73 -11.48 -4.99 -9.66
C PHE A 73 -11.76 -5.87 -10.89
N PRO A 74 -12.86 -5.61 -11.63
CA PRO A 74 -13.32 -6.49 -12.71
C PRO A 74 -12.34 -6.57 -13.90
N ASP A 75 -11.47 -5.57 -14.04
CA ASP A 75 -10.48 -5.48 -15.11
C ASP A 75 -9.06 -5.84 -14.66
N ALA A 76 -8.90 -6.40 -13.45
CA ALA A 76 -7.59 -6.81 -12.95
C ALA A 76 -6.93 -7.82 -13.91
N VAL A 77 -5.65 -7.62 -14.23
CA VAL A 77 -4.92 -8.57 -15.07
C VAL A 77 -4.63 -9.87 -14.29
N GLU A 78 -4.52 -11.00 -15.00
CA GLU A 78 -4.32 -12.34 -14.42
C GLU A 78 -3.12 -12.44 -13.47
N LEU A 79 -2.12 -11.58 -13.66
CA LEU A 79 -0.96 -11.46 -12.79
C LEU A 79 -1.35 -11.15 -11.33
N TYR A 80 -2.47 -10.45 -11.11
CA TYR A 80 -3.02 -10.09 -9.80
C TYR A 80 -4.22 -10.97 -9.44
N ASN A 81 -3.98 -12.26 -9.19
CA ASN A 81 -5.04 -13.16 -8.75
C ASN A 81 -5.15 -13.25 -7.21
N PHE A 82 -6.37 -13.55 -6.76
CA PHE A 82 -6.72 -13.59 -5.34
C PHE A 82 -5.93 -14.65 -4.56
N ASP A 83 -5.73 -15.84 -5.13
CA ASP A 83 -4.94 -16.91 -4.49
C ASP A 83 -3.49 -16.48 -4.25
N GLY A 84 -2.90 -15.74 -5.19
CA GLY A 84 -1.58 -15.14 -5.02
C GLY A 84 -1.53 -14.17 -3.84
N LEU A 85 -2.54 -13.31 -3.69
CA LEU A 85 -2.65 -12.35 -2.57
C LEU A 85 -2.77 -13.08 -1.22
N VAL A 86 -3.61 -14.12 -1.18
CA VAL A 86 -3.77 -15.01 -0.02
C VAL A 86 -2.46 -15.70 0.35
N ASN A 87 -1.74 -16.23 -0.65
CA ASN A 87 -0.48 -16.92 -0.45
C ASN A 87 0.64 -15.97 0.02
N ALA A 88 0.71 -14.77 -0.53
CA ALA A 88 1.67 -13.76 -0.08
C ALA A 88 1.39 -13.31 1.36
N ALA A 89 0.15 -12.96 1.67
CA ALA A 89 -0.26 -12.57 3.02
C ALA A 89 0.03 -13.66 4.06
N SER A 90 -0.03 -14.94 3.68
CA SER A 90 0.29 -16.06 4.58
C SER A 90 1.75 -16.05 5.10
N LYS A 91 2.67 -15.38 4.38
CA LYS A 91 4.07 -15.21 4.78
C LYS A 91 4.26 -14.10 5.80
N TYR A 92 3.31 -13.17 5.90
CA TYR A 92 3.31 -12.04 6.81
C TYR A 92 2.24 -12.24 7.88
N THR A 93 2.51 -13.12 8.84
CA THR A 93 1.49 -13.63 9.79
C THR A 93 0.85 -12.56 10.69
N GLU A 94 1.46 -11.38 10.80
CA GLU A 94 0.92 -10.23 11.55
C GLU A 94 0.00 -9.33 10.69
N PHE A 95 0.13 -9.38 9.36
CA PHE A 95 -0.64 -8.55 8.44
C PHE A 95 -2.14 -8.89 8.54
N ALA A 96 -2.96 -7.88 8.84
CA ALA A 96 -4.39 -7.99 9.05
C ALA A 96 -4.77 -9.10 10.06
N ASN A 97 -3.92 -9.30 11.08
CA ASN A 97 -4.07 -10.40 12.04
C ASN A 97 -3.59 -10.01 13.46
N THR A 98 -3.88 -8.78 13.87
CA THR A 98 -3.48 -8.25 15.20
C THR A 98 -4.36 -8.77 16.34
N GLY A 99 -5.45 -9.48 16.02
CA GLY A 99 -6.46 -9.91 16.98
C GLY A 99 -7.52 -8.84 17.27
N ASN A 100 -7.50 -7.72 16.53
CA ASN A 100 -8.52 -6.69 16.57
C ASN A 100 -9.15 -6.55 15.18
N ASP A 101 -10.33 -7.12 15.00
CA ASP A 101 -11.06 -7.14 13.72
C ASP A 101 -11.27 -5.75 13.10
N THR A 102 -11.37 -4.70 13.90
CA THR A 102 -11.53 -3.33 13.37
C THR A 102 -10.23 -2.82 12.77
N ASN A 103 -9.09 -3.06 13.44
CA ASN A 103 -7.78 -2.69 12.90
C ASN A 103 -7.40 -3.57 11.72
N ASP A 104 -7.66 -4.87 11.80
CA ASP A 104 -7.32 -5.84 10.76
C ASP A 104 -8.07 -5.54 9.44
N LYS A 105 -9.37 -5.21 9.53
CA LYS A 105 -10.14 -4.74 8.37
C LYS A 105 -9.61 -3.44 7.80
N ARG A 106 -9.16 -2.50 8.64
CA ARG A 106 -8.60 -1.22 8.20
C ARG A 106 -7.25 -1.40 7.52
N GLU A 107 -6.40 -2.26 8.03
CA GLU A 107 -5.11 -2.60 7.43
C GLU A 107 -5.29 -3.24 6.05
N LEU A 108 -6.17 -4.25 5.96
CA LEU A 108 -6.49 -4.89 4.69
C LEU A 108 -7.08 -3.89 3.67
N ALA A 109 -8.05 -3.07 4.10
CA ALA A 109 -8.64 -2.05 3.24
C ALA A 109 -7.62 -1.00 2.79
N ALA A 110 -6.69 -0.58 3.68
CA ALA A 110 -5.65 0.37 3.33
C ALA A 110 -4.64 -0.23 2.32
N PHE A 111 -4.25 -1.49 2.51
CA PHE A 111 -3.40 -2.21 1.57
C PHE A 111 -4.06 -2.31 0.19
N LEU A 112 -5.31 -2.76 0.13
CA LEU A 112 -6.07 -2.88 -1.12
C LEU A 112 -6.28 -1.53 -1.78
N ALA A 113 -6.61 -0.48 -1.02
CA ALA A 113 -6.82 0.86 -1.57
C ALA A 113 -5.53 1.43 -2.16
N GLN A 114 -4.40 1.28 -1.47
CA GLN A 114 -3.12 1.78 -1.96
C GLN A 114 -2.67 1.01 -3.20
N THR A 115 -2.72 -0.32 -3.16
CA THR A 115 -2.30 -1.14 -4.30
C THR A 115 -3.22 -0.95 -5.50
N ALA A 116 -4.53 -0.80 -5.29
CA ALA A 116 -5.43 -0.41 -6.36
C ALA A 116 -5.10 0.97 -6.93
N HIS A 117 -4.77 1.96 -6.10
CA HIS A 117 -4.40 3.29 -6.59
C HIS A 117 -3.12 3.25 -7.45
N GLU A 118 -2.06 2.61 -6.95
CA GLU A 118 -0.76 2.56 -7.62
C GLU A 118 -0.79 1.73 -8.92
N SER A 119 -1.58 0.66 -8.96
CA SER A 119 -1.63 -0.27 -10.10
C SER A 119 -2.77 -0.01 -11.09
N ASP A 120 -3.43 1.15 -11.01
CA ASP A 120 -4.64 1.46 -11.79
C ASP A 120 -5.68 0.33 -11.65
N ASN A 121 -6.18 0.13 -10.44
CA ASN A 121 -7.09 -0.94 -10.06
C ASN A 121 -6.62 -2.34 -10.54
N PHE A 122 -5.34 -2.65 -10.33
CA PHE A 122 -4.72 -3.92 -10.76
C PHE A 122 -4.72 -4.14 -12.28
N LYS A 123 -4.79 -3.09 -13.11
CA LYS A 123 -4.63 -3.19 -14.57
C LYS A 123 -3.17 -3.08 -15.01
N ALA A 124 -2.35 -2.35 -14.25
CA ALA A 124 -0.97 -2.04 -14.60
C ALA A 124 0.02 -2.92 -13.83
N ALA A 125 0.63 -3.89 -14.51
CA ALA A 125 1.77 -4.66 -13.99
C ALA A 125 3.07 -3.84 -13.99
N GLU A 126 3.18 -2.88 -14.91
CA GLU A 126 4.30 -1.96 -15.04
C GLU A 126 3.78 -0.52 -15.17
N GLU A 127 4.60 0.42 -14.72
CA GLU A 127 4.37 1.85 -14.88
C GLU A 127 4.10 2.20 -16.35
N TYR A 128 3.03 2.98 -16.58
CA TYR A 128 2.74 3.47 -17.92
C TYR A 128 3.88 4.32 -18.47
N ALA A 129 4.04 4.33 -19.80
CA ALA A 129 5.11 5.04 -20.49
C ALA A 129 6.56 4.62 -20.13
N ARG A 130 6.78 3.48 -19.44
CA ARG A 130 8.13 2.96 -19.12
C ARG A 130 9.12 2.88 -20.29
N ASN A 131 8.59 2.71 -21.51
CA ASN A 131 9.38 2.67 -22.74
C ASN A 131 10.01 4.02 -23.12
N THR A 132 9.54 5.12 -22.53
CA THR A 132 10.11 6.47 -22.71
C THR A 132 11.30 6.74 -21.78
N TYR A 133 11.50 5.90 -20.77
CA TYR A 133 12.52 6.11 -19.75
C TYR A 133 13.90 5.63 -20.19
N THR A 134 14.91 6.44 -19.87
CA THR A 134 16.31 6.04 -19.99
C THR A 134 16.66 5.00 -18.92
N VAL A 135 17.79 4.30 -19.09
CA VAL A 135 18.32 3.37 -18.06
C VAL A 135 18.76 4.07 -16.76
N TRP A 136 18.87 5.39 -16.78
CA TRP A 136 19.24 6.19 -15.60
C TRP A 136 18.03 6.68 -14.81
N GLN A 137 16.82 6.60 -15.39
CA GLN A 137 15.61 6.89 -14.65
C GLN A 137 15.43 5.83 -13.56
N TYR A 138 15.11 6.26 -12.34
CA TYR A 138 15.03 5.40 -11.15
C TYR A 138 16.34 4.64 -10.81
N CYS A 139 17.49 5.17 -11.23
CA CYS A 139 18.80 4.60 -10.93
C CYS A 139 19.62 5.58 -10.08
N ASP A 140 19.91 5.17 -8.84
CA ASP A 140 20.83 5.84 -7.92
C ASP A 140 22.06 4.95 -7.63
N ASN A 141 23.19 5.27 -8.25
CA ASN A 141 24.43 4.51 -8.10
C ASN A 141 25.21 4.79 -6.80
N THR A 142 24.67 5.57 -5.85
CA THR A 142 25.39 5.91 -4.61
C THR A 142 25.48 4.74 -3.61
N THR A 143 24.43 3.93 -3.52
CA THR A 143 24.32 2.87 -2.49
C THR A 143 24.44 1.48 -3.10
N TYR A 144 23.68 1.20 -4.16
CA TYR A 144 23.68 -0.08 -4.86
C TYR A 144 23.83 0.18 -6.36
N PRO A 145 24.95 -0.17 -6.99
CA PRO A 145 25.14 0.05 -8.42
C PRO A 145 24.01 -0.59 -9.23
N CYS A 146 23.43 0.18 -10.14
CA CYS A 146 22.41 -0.30 -11.05
C CYS A 146 23.02 -1.36 -11.98
N ALA A 147 22.35 -2.50 -12.09
CA ALA A 147 22.70 -3.53 -13.06
C ALA A 147 22.69 -2.95 -14.50
N PRO A 148 23.71 -3.22 -15.33
CA PRO A 148 23.80 -2.71 -16.69
C PRO A 148 22.56 -3.02 -17.54
N GLY A 149 22.02 -2.01 -18.20
CA GLY A 149 20.86 -2.15 -19.10
C GLY A 149 19.51 -2.36 -18.41
N ARG A 150 19.47 -2.41 -17.07
CA ARG A 150 18.22 -2.59 -16.31
C ARG A 150 17.53 -1.26 -16.02
N ARG A 151 16.20 -1.31 -15.87
CA ARG A 151 15.35 -0.18 -15.48
C ARG A 151 14.54 -0.54 -14.24
N TYR A 152 14.39 0.43 -13.35
CA TYR A 152 13.72 0.26 -12.05
C TYR A 152 12.47 1.15 -11.94
N HIS A 153 11.74 1.31 -13.04
CA HIS A 153 10.40 1.89 -13.06
C HIS A 153 9.41 1.05 -12.24
N GLY A 154 8.24 1.61 -11.97
CA GLY A 154 7.21 0.95 -11.17
C GLY A 154 6.80 -0.41 -11.72
N ARG A 155 6.82 -1.43 -10.87
CA ARG A 155 6.26 -2.76 -11.17
C ARG A 155 5.46 -3.32 -10.01
N GLY A 156 4.48 -4.16 -10.34
CA GLY A 156 3.63 -4.84 -9.38
C GLY A 156 2.64 -3.91 -8.65
N PRO A 157 1.97 -4.43 -7.61
CA PRO A 157 0.76 -3.83 -7.06
C PRO A 157 1.03 -2.51 -6.34
N ILE A 158 2.23 -2.33 -5.79
CA ILE A 158 2.67 -1.11 -5.10
C ILE A 158 3.61 -0.24 -5.96
N GLN A 159 3.76 -0.57 -7.25
CA GLN A 159 4.68 0.11 -8.18
C GLN A 159 6.10 0.26 -7.62
N LEU A 160 6.70 -0.87 -7.24
CA LEU A 160 8.08 -0.93 -6.74
C LEU A 160 9.02 -0.21 -7.72
N SER A 161 9.67 0.84 -7.24
CA SER A 161 10.48 1.77 -8.04
C SER A 161 11.81 2.03 -7.37
N TRP A 162 12.83 2.40 -8.15
CA TRP A 162 14.22 2.64 -7.73
C TRP A 162 15.06 1.39 -7.41
N ASN A 163 16.29 1.36 -7.94
CA ASN A 163 17.25 0.27 -7.77
C ASN A 163 17.47 -0.17 -6.31
N TYR A 164 17.50 0.77 -5.36
CA TYR A 164 17.69 0.43 -3.95
C TYR A 164 16.50 -0.31 -3.35
N ASN A 165 15.27 -0.02 -3.80
CA ASN A 165 14.09 -0.76 -3.36
C ASN A 165 14.03 -2.15 -3.97
N TYR A 166 14.39 -2.30 -5.26
CA TYR A 166 14.55 -3.62 -5.88
C TYR A 166 15.62 -4.45 -5.16
N TYR A 167 16.76 -3.87 -4.80
CA TYR A 167 17.78 -4.56 -4.00
C TYR A 167 17.23 -5.02 -2.64
N ASN A 168 16.59 -4.13 -1.89
CA ASN A 168 16.09 -4.44 -0.55
C ASN A 168 14.95 -5.46 -0.57
N ALA A 169 14.00 -5.32 -1.50
CA ALA A 169 12.93 -6.29 -1.71
C ALA A 169 13.50 -7.64 -2.12
N GLY A 170 14.43 -7.66 -3.06
CA GLY A 170 15.10 -8.88 -3.49
C GLY A 170 15.82 -9.60 -2.35
N LYS A 171 16.53 -8.85 -1.50
CA LYS A 171 17.16 -9.38 -0.29
C LYS A 171 16.15 -9.97 0.69
N ALA A 172 15.01 -9.31 0.90
CA ALA A 172 13.96 -9.81 1.79
C ALA A 172 13.30 -11.09 1.25
N LEU A 173 13.12 -11.18 -0.06
CA LEU A 173 12.48 -12.31 -0.74
C LEU A 173 13.45 -13.46 -1.09
N GLY A 174 14.77 -13.23 -0.98
CA GLY A 174 15.79 -14.19 -1.45
C GLY A 174 15.87 -14.31 -2.98
N ILE A 175 15.48 -13.26 -3.71
CA ILE A 175 15.43 -13.20 -5.18
C ILE A 175 16.31 -12.06 -5.66
N ASP A 176 17.13 -12.25 -6.70
CA ASP A 176 17.97 -11.19 -7.25
C ASP A 176 17.17 -10.22 -8.15
N LEU A 177 16.41 -9.34 -7.51
CA LEU A 177 15.60 -8.33 -8.18
C LEU A 177 16.43 -7.14 -8.69
N LEU A 178 17.66 -6.95 -8.22
CA LEU A 178 18.54 -5.89 -8.72
C LEU A 178 18.99 -6.21 -10.15
N ASN A 179 19.42 -7.45 -10.42
CA ASN A 179 19.82 -7.86 -11.76
C ASN A 179 18.64 -8.32 -12.62
N ASN A 180 17.50 -8.68 -12.02
CA ASN A 180 16.31 -9.20 -12.70
C ASN A 180 15.02 -8.45 -12.30
N PRO A 181 14.95 -7.12 -12.46
CA PRO A 181 13.79 -6.34 -12.01
C PRO A 181 12.51 -6.68 -12.78
N ASP A 182 12.64 -7.17 -14.02
CA ASP A 182 11.51 -7.50 -14.89
C ASP A 182 10.65 -8.65 -14.33
N ILE A 183 11.17 -9.49 -13.44
CA ILE A 183 10.43 -10.60 -12.83
C ILE A 183 9.22 -10.10 -12.04
N VAL A 184 9.31 -8.90 -11.42
CA VAL A 184 8.23 -8.30 -10.63
C VAL A 184 6.97 -8.03 -11.47
N ALA A 185 7.08 -7.91 -12.79
CA ALA A 185 5.94 -7.69 -13.69
C ALA A 185 5.54 -8.91 -14.53
N ASN A 186 6.22 -10.05 -14.38
CA ASN A 186 6.03 -11.21 -15.26
C ASN A 186 5.81 -12.53 -14.52
N ASP A 187 6.15 -12.61 -13.23
CA ASP A 187 5.98 -13.81 -12.43
C ASP A 187 5.00 -13.51 -11.29
N THR A 188 3.80 -14.09 -11.36
CA THR A 188 2.75 -13.97 -10.35
C THR A 188 3.26 -14.23 -8.93
N ALA A 189 4.14 -15.22 -8.74
CA ALA A 189 4.67 -15.61 -7.44
C ALA A 189 5.67 -14.58 -6.88
N VAL A 190 6.15 -13.65 -7.70
CA VAL A 190 7.02 -12.54 -7.30
C VAL A 190 6.23 -11.23 -7.26
N THR A 191 5.36 -10.98 -8.23
CA THR A 191 4.56 -9.76 -8.33
C THR A 191 3.75 -9.50 -7.06
N ILE A 192 3.16 -10.54 -6.48
CA ILE A 192 2.25 -10.41 -5.34
C ILE A 192 2.96 -10.64 -3.98
N ASN A 193 4.22 -11.07 -3.99
CA ASN A 193 4.95 -11.58 -2.82
C ASN A 193 5.41 -10.48 -1.85
#